data_AF-A0A4Y7Q0U2-F1
#
_entry.id   AF-A0A4Y7Q0U2-F1
#
_cell.length_a   1.000
_cell.length_b   1.000
_cell.length_c   1.000
_cell.angle_alpha   90.00
_cell.angle_beta   90.00
_cell.angle_gamma   90.00
#
_symmetry.space_group_name_H-M   'P 1'
#
loop_
_entity.id
_entity.type
_entity.pdbx_description
1 polymer ?
#
loop_
_entity_poly.entity_id
_entity_poly.type
_entity_poly.pdbx_seq_one_letter_code
_entity_poly.pdbx_strand_id
1 'polypeptide(L)'
;MSATGDSKVTFSDSVKKGIHSTYNGHCATCLAHLPLRARQCAHLIASSDEGATVIRVGSDAGFINLDYRRSSPSNGFLLCPTCHIGYFTPPYITLAPPIEILAYIEKLLEQGGSKARIVYQICQDLQLYQDNPLGAPEDVKPLLPFMALYTLVTLKPDEVREDFLSTSYLPPFSTLDKESLRFIDAPPDSDPYGPNIYRIFDSASVTSTSPLSWGRIPLTDHFKEFRQRRLWRIPLRLEAVLAEFIARAGYGPRHPAGTPQHYARRIRILSEAHQEGLMGVGAPASGPVETQLPTSFAGGGGCDSDVRSPGFGTGQIGEAPGGGSGGGGGFGSRTTLLDRDGSGHVRSGGLGGGGWGSPNTRPAPYDCDGSAHAGGGVPDLLLARRERRRTVLDHDAIVQWAVNATQPIGPHYEDSYESVMDVDIVPSQYECDPSEHTVSSPVPHDSQEWEFGPHMSSNAISFARRGFLLY
;
A
#
# COMPACT_ATOMS: atom_id res chain seq x y z
N MET A 1 -11.93 22.83 -21.15
CA MET A 1 -12.18 21.61 -21.93
C MET A 1 -11.49 20.46 -21.21
N SER A 2 -12.20 19.40 -20.83
CA SER A 2 -11.60 18.20 -20.22
C SER A 2 -11.82 17.02 -21.17
N ALA A 3 -10.78 16.20 -21.37
CA ALA A 3 -10.83 15.11 -22.35
C ALA A 3 -11.66 13.93 -21.82
N THR A 4 -12.83 13.73 -22.39
CA THR A 4 -13.62 12.50 -22.22
C THR A 4 -12.97 11.35 -22.99
N GLY A 5 -12.12 10.56 -22.32
CA GLY A 5 -11.41 9.44 -22.97
C GLY A 5 -10.76 8.38 -22.06
N ASP A 6 -10.18 8.76 -20.91
CA ASP A 6 -9.23 7.91 -20.17
C ASP A 6 -9.77 7.20 -18.89
N SER A 7 -11.06 6.84 -18.84
CA SER A 7 -11.66 6.25 -17.62
C SER A 7 -11.15 4.85 -17.27
N LYS A 8 -10.55 4.12 -18.21
CA LYS A 8 -9.97 2.78 -17.99
C LYS A 8 -8.61 2.62 -18.64
N VAL A 9 -7.60 2.40 -17.80
CA VAL A 9 -6.22 2.10 -18.23
C VAL A 9 -5.97 0.59 -18.22
N THR A 10 -5.14 0.09 -19.14
CA THR A 10 -4.70 -1.32 -19.13
C THR A 10 -3.21 -1.43 -19.37
N PHE A 11 -2.55 -2.37 -18.71
CA PHE A 11 -1.18 -2.76 -19.06
C PHE A 11 -1.12 -3.31 -20.49
N SER A 12 -0.13 -2.87 -21.28
CA SER A 12 0.23 -3.53 -22.53
C SER A 12 0.82 -4.92 -22.25
N ASP A 13 0.85 -5.80 -23.26
CA ASP A 13 1.43 -7.14 -23.09
C ASP A 13 2.94 -7.11 -22.82
N SER A 14 3.65 -6.08 -23.30
CA SER A 14 5.04 -5.82 -22.92
C SER A 14 5.19 -5.49 -21.43
N VAL A 15 4.29 -4.67 -20.86
CA VAL A 15 4.28 -4.36 -19.43
C VAL A 15 3.88 -5.59 -18.60
N LYS A 16 2.87 -6.36 -19.02
CA LYS A 16 2.50 -7.63 -18.37
C LYS A 16 3.68 -8.61 -18.37
N LYS A 17 4.37 -8.78 -19.50
CA LYS A 17 5.57 -9.65 -19.59
C LYS A 17 6.69 -9.18 -18.65
N GLY A 18 6.91 -7.85 -18.56
CA GLY A 18 7.81 -7.25 -17.58
C GLY A 18 7.43 -7.63 -16.15
N ILE A 19 6.18 -7.38 -15.75
CA ILE A 19 5.63 -7.76 -14.44
C ILE A 19 5.82 -9.27 -14.19
N HIS A 20 5.41 -10.15 -15.11
CA HIS A 20 5.59 -11.60 -14.94
C HIS A 20 7.04 -12.01 -14.69
N SER A 21 8.01 -11.35 -15.36
CA SER A 21 9.43 -11.57 -15.15
C SER A 21 9.91 -11.05 -13.78
N THR A 22 9.44 -9.88 -13.35
CA THR A 22 9.81 -9.26 -12.06
C THR A 22 9.42 -10.11 -10.85
N TYR A 23 8.30 -10.83 -10.91
CA TYR A 23 7.79 -11.65 -9.80
C TYR A 23 8.08 -13.15 -9.96
N ASN A 24 8.94 -13.56 -10.91
CA ASN A 24 9.27 -14.97 -11.21
C ASN A 24 8.03 -15.90 -11.38
N GLY A 25 6.88 -15.36 -11.81
CA GLY A 25 5.62 -16.12 -11.90
C GLY A 25 4.93 -16.43 -10.56
N HIS A 26 5.42 -15.92 -9.43
CA HIS A 26 4.83 -16.08 -8.09
C HIS A 26 3.90 -14.89 -7.73
N CYS A 27 2.96 -15.13 -6.83
CA CYS A 27 2.15 -14.06 -6.23
C CYS A 27 3.03 -13.16 -5.34
N ALA A 28 3.06 -11.85 -5.60
CA ALA A 28 3.81 -10.85 -4.83
C ALA A 28 3.45 -10.82 -3.34
N THR A 29 2.23 -11.23 -2.97
CA THR A 29 1.76 -11.19 -1.56
C THR A 29 1.91 -12.53 -0.85
N CYS A 30 1.39 -13.62 -1.43
CA CYS A 30 1.40 -14.94 -0.78
C CYS A 30 2.47 -15.91 -1.29
N LEU A 31 3.34 -15.47 -2.20
CA LEU A 31 4.44 -16.25 -2.80
C LEU A 31 4.05 -17.56 -3.51
N ALA A 32 2.76 -17.91 -3.59
CA ALA A 32 2.30 -19.07 -4.34
C ALA A 32 2.72 -18.99 -5.82
N HIS A 33 3.29 -20.05 -6.36
CA HIS A 33 3.60 -20.16 -7.79
C HIS A 33 2.31 -20.26 -8.60
N LEU A 34 2.19 -19.51 -9.70
CA LEU A 34 0.96 -19.42 -10.48
C LEU A 34 1.14 -20.01 -11.88
N PRO A 35 0.24 -20.90 -12.35
CA PRO A 35 0.20 -21.28 -13.76
C PRO A 35 -0.14 -20.05 -14.61
N LEU A 36 0.33 -20.02 -15.86
CA LEU A 36 0.24 -18.83 -16.75
C LEU A 36 -1.15 -18.20 -16.82
N ARG A 37 -2.22 -19.01 -16.81
CA ARG A 37 -3.61 -18.56 -16.89
C ARG A 37 -4.19 -17.99 -15.58
N ALA A 38 -3.62 -18.32 -14.42
CA ALA A 38 -4.07 -17.82 -13.12
C ALA A 38 -3.34 -16.54 -12.65
N ARG A 39 -2.33 -16.11 -13.41
CA ARG A 39 -1.50 -14.92 -13.13
C ARG A 39 -2.28 -13.63 -13.43
N GLN A 40 -2.52 -12.80 -12.41
CA GLN A 40 -3.22 -11.53 -12.57
C GLN A 40 -2.25 -10.35 -12.37
N CYS A 41 -2.02 -9.55 -13.41
CA CYS A 41 -1.29 -8.28 -13.28
C CYS A 41 -2.23 -7.23 -12.69
N ALA A 42 -2.22 -7.09 -11.37
CA ALA A 42 -3.03 -6.13 -10.65
C ALA A 42 -2.41 -4.73 -10.73
N HIS A 43 -3.26 -3.69 -10.73
CA HIS A 43 -2.82 -2.31 -10.58
C HIS A 43 -2.80 -1.96 -9.09
N LEU A 44 -1.78 -1.25 -8.62
CA LEU A 44 -1.73 -0.65 -7.28
C LEU A 44 -2.76 0.46 -7.17
N ILE A 45 -2.58 1.53 -7.93
CA ILE A 45 -3.60 2.56 -8.12
C ILE A 45 -4.50 2.07 -9.24
N ALA A 46 -5.77 1.84 -8.92
CA ALA A 46 -6.74 1.19 -9.79
C ALA A 46 -6.84 1.84 -11.19
N SER A 47 -7.08 1.02 -12.21
CA SER A 47 -7.26 1.50 -13.58
C SER A 47 -8.59 2.22 -13.83
N SER A 48 -9.55 2.12 -12.92
CA SER A 48 -10.87 2.77 -12.94
C SER A 48 -10.83 4.27 -12.63
N ASP A 49 -11.98 4.95 -12.69
CA ASP A 49 -12.15 6.34 -12.26
C ASP A 49 -11.78 6.58 -10.78
N GLU A 50 -11.85 5.54 -9.94
CA GLU A 50 -11.42 5.58 -8.54
C GLU A 50 -9.92 5.86 -8.45
N GLY A 51 -9.08 5.12 -9.18
CA GLY A 51 -7.63 5.38 -9.19
C GLY A 51 -7.22 6.64 -9.94
N ALA A 52 -8.04 7.12 -10.89
CA ALA A 52 -7.88 8.46 -11.45
C ALA A 52 -8.12 9.54 -10.37
N THR A 53 -9.11 9.31 -9.51
CA THR A 53 -9.40 10.18 -8.35
C THR A 53 -8.27 10.11 -7.32
N VAL A 54 -7.67 8.94 -7.06
CA VAL A 54 -6.49 8.80 -6.19
C VAL A 54 -5.31 9.62 -6.71
N ILE A 55 -5.02 9.61 -8.02
CA ILE A 55 -3.92 10.43 -8.58
C ILE A 55 -4.24 11.91 -8.47
N ARG A 56 -5.46 12.34 -8.83
CA ARG A 56 -5.85 13.75 -8.75
C ARG A 56 -5.75 14.25 -7.31
N VAL A 57 -6.50 13.64 -6.38
CA VAL A 57 -6.50 14.04 -4.96
C VAL A 57 -5.12 13.86 -4.34
N GLY A 58 -4.39 12.81 -4.71
CA GLY A 58 -3.04 12.57 -4.20
C GLY A 58 -2.02 13.58 -4.71
N SER A 59 -2.17 14.11 -5.93
CA SER A 59 -1.32 15.17 -6.44
C SER A 59 -1.74 16.54 -5.95
N ASP A 60 -3.05 16.79 -5.87
CA ASP A 60 -3.61 17.98 -5.24
C ASP A 60 -3.09 18.08 -3.80
N ALA A 61 -2.97 16.96 -3.07
CA ALA A 61 -2.42 16.82 -1.72
C ALA A 61 -0.89 16.65 -1.63
N GLY A 62 -0.16 16.69 -2.76
CA GLY A 62 1.31 16.62 -2.80
C GLY A 62 1.92 15.26 -2.40
N PHE A 63 1.14 14.18 -2.40
CA PHE A 63 1.63 12.80 -2.19
C PHE A 63 2.28 12.20 -3.43
N ILE A 64 1.72 12.43 -4.62
CA ILE A 64 2.14 11.80 -5.89
C ILE A 64 2.21 12.84 -7.02
N ASN A 65 3.00 12.57 -8.06
CA ASN A 65 3.11 13.45 -9.23
C ASN A 65 1.95 13.23 -10.22
N LEU A 66 1.42 14.29 -10.83
CA LEU A 66 0.47 14.25 -11.95
C LEU A 66 0.94 13.35 -13.11
N ASP A 67 2.24 13.30 -13.37
CA ASP A 67 2.85 12.48 -14.43
C ASP A 67 2.87 10.97 -14.12
N TYR A 68 2.30 10.53 -12.99
CA TYR A 68 2.25 9.12 -12.63
C TYR A 68 1.35 8.30 -13.57
N ARG A 69 1.98 7.49 -14.42
CA ARG A 69 1.28 6.66 -15.41
C ARG A 69 0.78 5.35 -14.80
N ARG A 70 -0.54 5.20 -14.67
CA ARG A 70 -1.19 3.95 -14.19
C ARG A 70 -0.90 2.73 -15.07
N SER A 71 -0.55 2.92 -16.33
CA SER A 71 -0.14 1.87 -17.28
C SER A 71 1.34 1.45 -17.14
N SER A 72 2.12 2.11 -16.29
CA SER A 72 3.53 1.79 -16.09
C SER A 72 3.74 0.49 -15.29
N PRO A 73 4.85 -0.23 -15.49
CA PRO A 73 5.15 -1.44 -14.73
C PRO A 73 5.29 -1.17 -13.22
N SER A 74 5.66 0.04 -12.79
CA SER A 74 5.77 0.42 -11.37
C SER A 74 4.43 0.78 -10.70
N ASN A 75 3.32 0.67 -11.42
CA ASN A 75 1.97 0.55 -10.87
C ASN A 75 1.48 -0.91 -10.84
N GLY A 76 2.28 -1.87 -11.29
CA GLY A 76 1.87 -3.26 -11.52
C GLY A 76 2.54 -4.28 -10.61
N PHE A 77 1.75 -5.20 -10.07
CA PHE A 77 2.28 -6.36 -9.34
C PHE A 77 1.50 -7.63 -9.64
N LEU A 78 2.19 -8.77 -9.53
CA LEU A 78 1.62 -10.06 -9.88
C LEU A 78 0.87 -10.66 -8.69
N LEU A 79 -0.42 -10.95 -8.86
CA LEU A 79 -1.25 -11.55 -7.81
C LEU A 79 -1.91 -12.85 -8.27
N CYS A 80 -2.21 -13.71 -7.29
CA CYS A 80 -3.15 -14.81 -7.46
C CYS A 80 -4.60 -14.31 -7.34
N PRO A 81 -5.60 -15.05 -7.86
CA PRO A 81 -7.00 -14.65 -7.79
C PRO A 81 -7.48 -14.43 -6.35
N THR A 82 -7.06 -15.26 -5.40
CA THR A 82 -7.39 -15.12 -3.97
C THR A 82 -6.88 -13.81 -3.39
N CYS A 83 -5.62 -13.44 -3.61
CA CYS A 83 -5.10 -12.15 -3.12
C CYS A 83 -5.77 -10.96 -3.83
N HIS A 84 -5.86 -11.00 -5.16
CA HIS A 84 -6.39 -9.89 -5.94
C HIS A 84 -7.90 -9.70 -5.74
N ILE A 85 -8.71 -10.66 -6.18
CA ILE A 85 -10.18 -10.58 -6.19
C ILE A 85 -10.72 -10.78 -4.77
N GLY A 86 -10.12 -11.68 -3.99
CA GLY A 86 -10.58 -11.99 -2.63
C GLY A 86 -10.31 -10.88 -1.62
N TYR A 87 -9.13 -10.21 -1.68
CA TYR A 87 -8.72 -9.30 -0.60
C TYR A 87 -8.32 -7.88 -1.03
N PHE A 88 -7.61 -7.69 -2.13
CA PHE A 88 -7.20 -6.35 -2.60
C PHE A 88 -8.33 -5.58 -3.29
N THR A 89 -9.18 -6.23 -4.09
CA THR A 89 -10.31 -5.60 -4.79
C THR A 89 -11.48 -5.21 -3.85
N PRO A 90 -11.83 -5.95 -2.77
CA PRO A 90 -12.90 -5.57 -1.85
C PRO A 90 -12.48 -4.62 -0.71
N PRO A 91 -11.43 -3.80 -0.91
CA PRO A 91 -10.38 -3.44 0.07
C PRO A 91 -10.54 -4.06 1.47
N TYR A 92 -10.16 -5.34 1.61
CA TYR A 92 -9.94 -5.96 2.92
C TYR A 92 -8.50 -5.74 3.39
N ILE A 93 -7.54 -5.80 2.46
CA ILE A 93 -6.12 -5.52 2.70
C ILE A 93 -5.60 -4.45 1.74
N THR A 94 -4.49 -3.83 2.12
CA THR A 94 -3.70 -2.90 1.29
C THR A 94 -2.22 -2.99 1.64
N LEU A 95 -1.36 -2.49 0.77
CA LEU A 95 0.02 -2.20 1.12
C LEU A 95 0.11 -0.83 1.81
N ALA A 96 1.10 -0.66 2.68
CA ALA A 96 1.51 0.60 3.27
C ALA A 96 3.05 0.66 3.39
N PRO A 97 3.69 1.83 3.36
CA PRO A 97 5.10 1.94 3.74
C PRO A 97 5.35 1.41 5.17
N PRO A 98 6.57 0.95 5.49
CA PRO A 98 6.94 0.53 6.85
C PRO A 98 6.79 1.68 7.84
N ILE A 99 6.56 1.36 9.11
CA ILE A 99 6.34 2.35 10.18
C ILE A 99 7.53 3.31 10.30
N GLU A 100 8.75 2.82 10.07
CA GLU A 100 9.99 3.59 10.02
C GLU A 100 9.91 4.73 8.97
N ILE A 101 9.43 4.42 7.76
CA ILE A 101 9.27 5.40 6.68
C ILE A 101 8.12 6.36 6.97
N LEU A 102 6.99 5.84 7.46
CA LEU A 102 5.82 6.64 7.81
C LEU A 102 6.11 7.66 8.91
N ALA A 103 6.79 7.24 9.99
CA ALA A 103 7.20 8.11 11.08
C ALA A 103 8.21 9.17 10.64
N TYR A 104 9.11 8.83 9.70
CA TYR A 104 10.03 9.81 9.12
C TYR A 104 9.32 10.89 8.31
N ILE A 105 8.36 10.49 7.45
CA ILE A 105 7.56 11.43 6.66
C ILE A 105 6.74 12.36 7.57
N GLU A 106 6.08 11.82 8.61
CA GLU A 106 5.38 12.64 9.61
C GLU A 106 6.33 13.64 10.28
N LYS A 107 7.48 13.19 10.81
CA LYS A 107 8.48 14.02 11.47
C LYS A 107 8.99 15.17 10.58
N LEU A 108 9.13 14.95 9.27
CA LEU A 108 9.56 15.99 8.34
C LEU A 108 8.43 17.00 8.05
N LEU A 109 7.18 16.55 7.99
CA LEU A 109 6.03 17.45 7.85
C LEU A 109 5.83 18.30 9.12
N GLU A 110 6.00 17.74 10.32
CA GLU A 110 5.85 18.46 11.59
C GLU A 110 6.85 19.62 11.77
N GLN A 111 8.01 19.60 11.10
CA GLN A 111 9.03 20.64 11.23
C GLN A 111 8.60 21.98 10.60
N GLY A 112 7.72 21.96 9.60
CA GLY A 112 7.08 23.14 9.01
C GLY A 112 8.01 24.24 8.48
N GLY A 113 7.43 25.44 8.31
CA GLY A 113 8.15 26.67 7.96
C GLY A 113 8.76 26.68 6.55
N SER A 114 9.81 27.49 6.36
CA SER A 114 10.47 27.70 5.06
C SER A 114 11.21 26.49 4.50
N LYS A 115 11.24 25.37 5.23
CA LYS A 115 11.78 24.08 4.79
C LYS A 115 10.70 23.02 4.54
N ALA A 116 9.41 23.39 4.60
CA ALA A 116 8.31 22.47 4.33
C ALA A 116 8.46 21.82 2.95
N ARG A 117 8.66 20.51 2.93
CA ARG A 117 8.67 19.68 1.71
C ARG A 117 7.29 19.04 1.56
N ILE A 118 6.83 18.89 0.32
CA ILE A 118 5.67 18.05 0.04
C ILE A 118 6.08 16.57 0.14
N VAL A 119 5.14 15.69 0.49
CA VAL A 119 5.40 14.25 0.69
C VAL A 119 6.07 13.61 -0.53
N TYR A 120 5.64 13.98 -1.74
CA TYR A 120 6.24 13.51 -2.98
C TYR A 120 7.75 13.78 -3.05
N GLN A 121 8.20 14.98 -2.67
CA GLN A 121 9.63 15.33 -2.64
C GLN A 121 10.37 14.50 -1.60
N ILE A 122 9.79 14.29 -0.41
CA ILE A 122 10.39 13.43 0.62
C ILE A 122 10.57 12.00 0.10
N CYS A 123 9.57 11.45 -0.62
CA CYS A 123 9.68 10.13 -1.25
C CYS A 123 10.76 10.10 -2.36
N GLN A 124 10.89 11.16 -3.17
CA GLN A 124 11.95 11.26 -4.17
C GLN A 124 13.36 11.34 -3.54
N ASP A 125 13.52 12.14 -2.48
CA ASP A 125 14.79 12.26 -1.75
C ASP A 125 15.20 10.90 -1.18
N LEU A 126 14.27 10.18 -0.52
CA LEU A 126 14.51 8.83 -0.01
C LEU A 126 14.91 7.85 -1.12
N GLN A 127 14.30 7.94 -2.31
CA GLN A 127 14.66 7.11 -3.46
C GLN A 127 16.08 7.42 -3.96
N LEU A 128 16.43 8.72 -4.06
CA LEU A 128 17.77 9.17 -4.43
C LEU A 128 18.84 8.67 -3.44
N TYR A 129 18.53 8.65 -2.15
CA TYR A 129 19.40 8.10 -1.10
C TYR A 129 19.46 6.55 -1.11
N GLN A 130 18.43 5.86 -1.60
CA GLN A 130 18.51 4.42 -1.86
C GLN A 130 19.50 4.11 -3.00
N ASP A 131 19.50 4.92 -4.05
CA ASP A 131 20.40 4.77 -5.20
C ASP A 131 21.85 5.22 -4.87
N ASN A 132 22.02 6.14 -3.91
CA ASN A 132 23.33 6.56 -3.38
C ASN A 132 23.39 6.56 -1.83
N PRO A 133 23.54 5.38 -1.18
CA PRO A 133 23.54 5.27 0.28
C PRO A 133 24.69 6.02 0.98
N LEU A 134 25.83 6.23 0.31
CA LEU A 134 26.97 6.94 0.88
C LEU A 134 26.72 8.45 1.03
N GLY A 135 25.85 9.00 0.18
CA GLY A 135 25.42 10.40 0.25
C GLY A 135 24.21 10.65 1.16
N ALA A 136 23.67 9.62 1.82
CA ALA A 136 22.49 9.74 2.66
C ALA A 136 22.82 10.44 4.01
N PRO A 137 21.97 11.38 4.47
CA PRO A 137 22.04 11.93 5.82
C PRO A 137 22.01 10.84 6.91
N GLU A 138 22.66 11.08 8.05
CA GLU A 138 22.75 10.10 9.14
C GLU A 138 21.37 9.70 9.70
N ASP A 139 20.37 10.59 9.66
CA ASP A 139 18.99 10.27 10.06
C ASP A 139 18.21 9.50 8.99
N VAL A 140 18.69 9.47 7.74
CA VAL A 140 18.11 8.71 6.62
C VAL A 140 18.71 7.31 6.50
N LYS A 141 20.01 7.12 6.80
CA LYS A 141 20.68 5.81 6.68
C LYS A 141 19.91 4.64 7.33
N PRO A 142 19.31 4.75 8.53
CA PRO A 142 18.53 3.67 9.13
C PRO A 142 17.25 3.29 8.37
N LEU A 143 16.79 4.15 7.46
CA LEU A 143 15.57 3.96 6.66
C LEU A 143 15.84 3.21 5.35
N LEU A 144 17.06 3.31 4.80
CA LEU A 144 17.45 2.69 3.54
C LEU A 144 17.16 1.17 3.43
N PRO A 145 17.32 0.35 4.48
CA PRO A 145 16.95 -1.07 4.43
C PRO A 145 15.46 -1.29 4.13
N PHE A 146 14.61 -0.37 4.60
CA PHE A 146 13.15 -0.42 4.48
C PHE A 146 12.64 0.15 3.15
N MET A 147 13.51 0.73 2.33
CA MET A 147 13.14 1.20 1.00
C MET A 147 12.81 0.03 0.07
N ALA A 148 11.74 0.19 -0.73
CA ALA A 148 11.08 -0.87 -1.50
C ALA A 148 10.59 -2.09 -0.68
N LEU A 149 10.48 -1.96 0.65
CA LEU A 149 9.71 -2.87 1.49
C LEU A 149 8.37 -2.22 1.87
N TYR A 150 7.33 -3.04 2.06
CA TYR A 150 6.00 -2.60 2.46
C TYR A 150 5.41 -3.49 3.54
N THR A 151 4.47 -2.97 4.32
CA THR A 151 3.65 -3.76 5.25
C THR A 151 2.29 -4.06 4.62
N LEU A 152 1.73 -5.24 4.92
CA LEU A 152 0.34 -5.56 4.57
C LEU A 152 -0.57 -5.12 5.71
N VAL A 153 -1.52 -4.24 5.40
CA VAL A 153 -2.41 -3.62 6.38
C VAL A 153 -3.84 -4.06 6.13
N THR A 154 -4.47 -4.62 7.15
CA THR A 154 -5.89 -5.00 7.13
C THR A 154 -6.76 -3.79 7.43
N LEU A 155 -7.70 -3.51 6.53
CA LEU A 155 -8.59 -2.35 6.57
C LEU A 155 -9.93 -2.64 7.24
N LYS A 156 -10.38 -3.90 7.21
CA LYS A 156 -11.67 -4.34 7.76
C LYS A 156 -11.50 -5.63 8.58
N PRO A 157 -10.79 -5.56 9.74
CA PRO A 157 -10.43 -6.76 10.50
C PRO A 157 -11.64 -7.62 10.89
N ASP A 158 -12.80 -7.01 11.17
CA ASP A 158 -14.02 -7.75 11.51
C ASP A 158 -14.54 -8.63 10.36
N GLU A 159 -14.31 -8.24 9.10
CA GLU A 159 -14.77 -8.99 7.92
C GLU A 159 -13.81 -10.13 7.51
N VAL A 160 -12.56 -10.12 8.02
CA VAL A 160 -11.52 -11.12 7.70
C VAL A 160 -10.89 -11.72 8.96
N ARG A 161 -11.68 -11.78 10.05
CA ARG A 161 -11.20 -12.11 11.40
C ARG A 161 -10.50 -13.46 11.48
N GLU A 162 -11.07 -14.47 10.84
CA GLU A 162 -10.56 -15.86 10.88
C GLU A 162 -9.75 -16.21 9.61
N ASP A 163 -9.52 -15.22 8.74
CA ASP A 163 -8.87 -15.41 7.45
C ASP A 163 -7.34 -15.32 7.52
N PHE A 164 -6.71 -16.06 6.61
CA PHE A 164 -5.28 -16.01 6.35
C PHE A 164 -5.00 -16.27 4.87
N LEU A 165 -3.82 -15.83 4.40
CA LEU A 165 -3.30 -16.22 3.09
C LEU A 165 -2.37 -17.43 3.26
N SER A 166 -2.61 -18.51 2.53
CA SER A 166 -1.67 -19.63 2.45
C SER A 166 -0.47 -19.27 1.57
N THR A 167 0.73 -19.64 2.01
CA THR A 167 1.98 -19.56 1.22
C THR A 167 2.63 -20.94 1.10
N SER A 168 3.20 -21.24 -0.08
CA SER A 168 4.05 -22.40 -0.34
C SER A 168 5.54 -22.13 -0.07
N TYR A 169 5.90 -20.87 0.17
CA TYR A 169 7.25 -20.39 0.45
C TYR A 169 7.19 -19.37 1.59
N LEU A 170 7.02 -19.84 2.82
CA LEU A 170 7.15 -19.02 4.01
C LEU A 170 8.64 -18.70 4.22
N PRO A 171 9.09 -17.44 4.04
CA PRO A 171 10.49 -17.08 4.14
C PRO A 171 11.02 -17.31 5.56
N PRO A 172 12.33 -17.55 5.77
CA PRO A 172 12.91 -17.58 7.12
C PRO A 172 12.77 -16.23 7.83
N PHE A 173 13.11 -16.21 9.12
CA PHE A 173 13.23 -14.96 9.85
C PHE A 173 14.53 -14.24 9.48
N SER A 174 14.47 -12.92 9.42
CA SER A 174 15.60 -12.04 9.13
C SER A 174 15.75 -10.99 10.22
N THR A 175 16.99 -10.57 10.47
CA THR A 175 17.33 -9.42 11.33
C THR A 175 18.01 -8.34 10.51
N LEU A 176 17.89 -7.08 10.93
CA LEU A 176 18.61 -5.97 10.32
C LEU A 176 20.03 -5.90 10.89
N ASP A 177 21.03 -6.16 10.06
CA ASP A 177 22.41 -5.83 10.39
C ASP A 177 22.60 -4.30 10.34
N LYS A 178 23.15 -3.77 11.43
CA LYS A 178 23.37 -2.33 11.63
C LYS A 178 24.60 -1.82 10.87
N GLU A 179 25.58 -2.68 10.59
CA GLU A 179 26.82 -2.27 9.93
C GLU A 179 26.65 -2.23 8.41
N SER A 180 26.13 -3.30 7.80
CA SER A 180 25.88 -3.34 6.35
C SER A 180 24.58 -2.66 5.92
N LEU A 181 23.69 -2.30 6.85
CA LEU A 181 22.33 -1.78 6.60
C LEU A 181 21.52 -2.72 5.69
N ARG A 182 21.62 -4.03 5.94
CA ARG A 182 20.95 -5.09 5.17
C ARG A 182 20.25 -6.07 6.09
N PHE A 183 19.17 -6.64 5.58
CA PHE A 183 18.55 -7.79 6.23
C PHE A 183 19.39 -9.05 5.94
N ILE A 184 19.74 -9.75 7.00
CA ILE A 184 20.43 -11.04 7.01
C ILE A 184 19.55 -12.07 7.72
N ASP A 185 19.85 -13.36 7.55
CA ASP A 185 19.13 -14.42 8.26
C ASP A 185 19.25 -14.24 9.79
N ALA A 186 18.14 -14.42 10.49
CA ALA A 186 18.12 -14.37 11.95
C ALA A 186 18.72 -15.68 12.52
N PRO A 187 19.39 -15.63 13.69
CA PRO A 187 19.79 -16.83 14.42
C PRO A 187 18.61 -17.81 14.60
N PRO A 188 18.82 -19.14 14.51
CA PRO A 188 17.73 -20.12 14.56
C PRO A 188 16.80 -20.00 15.77
N ASP A 189 17.36 -19.66 16.94
CA ASP A 189 16.65 -19.55 18.22
C ASP A 189 16.06 -18.14 18.48
N SER A 190 15.96 -17.29 17.46
CA SER A 190 15.42 -15.93 17.58
C SER A 190 13.94 -15.93 17.95
N ASP A 191 13.55 -15.11 18.93
CA ASP A 191 12.14 -14.89 19.25
C ASP A 191 11.40 -14.32 18.03
N PRO A 192 10.39 -15.02 17.48
CA PRO A 192 9.62 -14.54 16.32
C PRO A 192 8.82 -13.25 16.58
N TYR A 193 8.69 -12.83 17.85
CA TYR A 193 8.05 -11.59 18.28
C TYR A 193 9.07 -10.50 18.68
N GLY A 194 10.37 -10.76 18.54
CA GLY A 194 11.43 -9.81 18.84
C GLY A 194 11.33 -8.54 17.98
N PRO A 195 11.64 -7.35 18.53
CA PRO A 195 11.38 -6.07 17.85
C PRO A 195 12.19 -5.87 16.56
N ASN A 196 13.30 -6.57 16.41
CA ASN A 196 14.18 -6.54 15.23
C ASN A 196 14.11 -7.83 14.38
N ILE A 197 13.12 -8.69 14.63
CA ILE A 197 12.90 -9.92 13.86
C ILE A 197 11.77 -9.71 12.87
N TYR A 198 12.05 -9.98 11.60
CA TYR A 198 11.18 -9.73 10.46
C TYR A 198 11.02 -11.01 9.65
N ARG A 199 9.91 -11.12 8.90
CA ARG A 199 9.80 -12.07 7.78
C ARG A 199 9.63 -11.28 6.49
N ILE A 200 10.56 -11.47 5.55
CA ILE A 200 10.60 -10.69 4.30
C ILE A 200 10.07 -11.55 3.15
N PHE A 201 8.88 -11.20 2.66
CA PHE A 201 8.23 -11.82 1.51
C PHE A 201 8.77 -11.18 0.24
N ASP A 202 9.55 -11.94 -0.52
CA ASP A 202 10.17 -11.49 -1.78
C ASP A 202 9.97 -12.58 -2.83
N SER A 203 9.12 -12.33 -3.82
CA SER A 203 8.86 -13.26 -4.92
C SER A 203 10.01 -13.36 -5.92
N ALA A 204 10.87 -12.35 -6.00
CA ALA A 204 12.02 -12.37 -6.89
C ALA A 204 13.16 -13.23 -6.33
N SER A 205 13.19 -13.44 -5.00
CA SER A 205 14.12 -14.37 -4.35
C SER A 205 13.68 -15.85 -4.47
N VAL A 206 12.39 -16.12 -4.73
CA VAL A 206 11.90 -17.49 -4.94
C VAL A 206 12.34 -18.00 -6.32
N THR A 207 13.08 -19.11 -6.31
CA THR A 207 13.59 -19.80 -7.50
C THR A 207 12.96 -21.18 -7.65
N SER A 208 13.10 -21.81 -8.82
CA SER A 208 12.68 -23.20 -9.05
C SER A 208 13.41 -24.23 -8.15
N THR A 209 14.51 -23.84 -7.52
CA THR A 209 15.31 -24.64 -6.58
C THR A 209 15.05 -24.30 -5.11
N SER A 210 14.21 -23.30 -4.82
CA SER A 210 13.85 -22.95 -3.44
C SER A 210 13.02 -24.08 -2.80
N PRO A 211 13.36 -24.55 -1.59
CA PRO A 211 12.59 -25.60 -0.92
C PRO A 211 11.19 -25.09 -0.57
N LEU A 212 10.19 -25.97 -0.65
CA LEU A 212 8.83 -25.68 -0.20
C LEU A 212 8.82 -25.48 1.31
N SER A 213 8.15 -24.41 1.75
CA SER A 213 8.00 -24.02 3.14
C SER A 213 6.56 -23.56 3.34
N TRP A 214 5.67 -24.48 3.73
CA TRP A 214 4.24 -24.16 3.84
C TRP A 214 3.96 -23.30 5.06
N GLY A 215 3.13 -22.28 4.90
CA GLY A 215 2.82 -21.34 5.99
C GLY A 215 1.52 -20.56 5.79
N ARG A 216 1.19 -19.77 6.82
CA ARG A 216 0.01 -18.90 6.85
C ARG A 216 0.42 -17.46 7.11
N ILE A 217 -0.21 -16.54 6.41
CA ILE A 217 -0.10 -15.10 6.59
C ILE A 217 -1.43 -14.65 7.21
N PRO A 218 -1.52 -14.52 8.55
CA PRO A 218 -2.77 -14.11 9.20
C PRO A 218 -3.14 -12.68 8.84
N LEU A 219 -4.43 -12.40 8.71
CA LEU A 219 -4.94 -11.06 8.40
C LEU A 219 -5.39 -10.28 9.65
N THR A 220 -5.56 -10.92 10.81
CA THR A 220 -5.89 -10.23 12.07
C THR A 220 -5.19 -10.84 13.28
N ASP A 221 -5.26 -10.13 14.41
CA ASP A 221 -4.70 -10.52 15.71
C ASP A 221 -5.40 -11.71 16.38
N HIS A 222 -6.42 -12.29 15.75
CA HIS A 222 -6.99 -13.59 16.11
C HIS A 222 -5.90 -14.69 16.13
N PHE A 223 -4.92 -14.60 15.24
CA PHE A 223 -3.76 -15.49 15.19
C PHE A 223 -2.57 -14.86 15.93
N LYS A 224 -1.89 -15.61 16.80
CA LYS A 224 -0.72 -15.13 17.56
C LYS A 224 0.39 -14.62 16.65
N GLU A 225 0.57 -15.31 15.52
CA GLU A 225 1.53 -15.03 14.48
C GLU A 225 1.32 -13.65 13.85
N PHE A 226 0.14 -13.03 13.93
CA PHE A 226 -0.10 -11.68 13.40
C PHE A 226 0.84 -10.63 13.99
N ARG A 227 1.30 -10.84 15.23
CA ARG A 227 2.28 -9.97 15.91
C ARG A 227 3.70 -10.05 15.33
N GLN A 228 4.02 -11.05 14.51
CA GLN A 228 5.31 -11.13 13.81
C GLN A 228 5.43 -9.98 12.81
N ARG A 229 6.57 -9.27 12.78
CA ARG A 229 6.80 -8.20 11.82
C ARG A 229 6.97 -8.79 10.41
N ARG A 230 6.13 -8.39 9.47
CA ARG A 230 6.17 -8.87 8.08
C ARG A 230 6.38 -7.70 7.14
N LEU A 231 7.32 -7.88 6.21
CA LEU A 231 7.66 -6.93 5.17
C LEU A 231 7.58 -7.62 3.81
N TRP A 232 7.11 -6.92 2.78
CA TRP A 232 7.02 -7.40 1.42
C TRP A 232 7.94 -6.58 0.53
N ARG A 233 8.91 -7.23 -0.13
CA ARG A 233 9.73 -6.59 -1.16
C ARG A 233 8.95 -6.59 -2.46
N ILE A 234 8.50 -5.41 -2.88
CA ILE A 234 7.72 -5.22 -4.10
C ILE A 234 8.29 -3.98 -4.81
N PRO A 235 8.69 -4.04 -6.09
CA PRO A 235 9.26 -2.90 -6.80
C PRO A 235 8.21 -1.89 -7.28
N LEU A 236 7.41 -1.39 -6.32
CA LEU A 236 6.46 -0.28 -6.51
C LEU A 236 7.10 1.03 -6.06
N ARG A 237 6.56 2.15 -6.56
CA ARG A 237 6.97 3.50 -6.14
C ARG A 237 6.39 3.85 -4.77
N LEU A 238 7.25 4.31 -3.85
CA LEU A 238 6.91 4.59 -2.45
C LEU A 238 5.74 5.58 -2.33
N GLU A 239 5.80 6.66 -3.12
CA GLU A 239 4.77 7.71 -3.18
C GLU A 239 3.42 7.19 -3.67
N ALA A 240 3.42 6.20 -4.57
CA ALA A 240 2.20 5.61 -5.10
C ALA A 240 1.54 4.66 -4.09
N VAL A 241 2.35 3.88 -3.34
CA VAL A 241 1.84 3.03 -2.26
C VAL A 241 1.30 3.90 -1.12
N LEU A 242 1.96 5.01 -0.80
CA LEU A 242 1.48 5.95 0.22
C LEU A 242 0.16 6.64 -0.20
N ALA A 243 0.06 7.11 -1.44
CA ALA A 243 -1.17 7.73 -1.96
C ALA A 243 -2.36 6.75 -1.98
N GLU A 244 -2.18 5.53 -2.49
CA GLU A 244 -3.20 4.48 -2.47
C GLU A 244 -3.57 4.08 -1.03
N PHE A 245 -2.59 4.00 -0.13
CA PHE A 245 -2.83 3.67 1.28
C PHE A 245 -3.66 4.74 1.99
N ILE A 246 -3.31 6.02 1.84
CA ILE A 246 -4.06 7.14 2.44
C ILE A 246 -5.49 7.18 1.89
N ALA A 247 -5.67 6.94 0.58
CA ALA A 247 -6.98 6.87 -0.04
C ALA A 247 -7.84 5.72 0.52
N ARG A 248 -7.26 4.52 0.70
CA ARG A 248 -7.97 3.33 1.21
C ARG A 248 -8.21 3.32 2.71
N ALA A 249 -7.28 3.84 3.51
CA ALA A 249 -7.44 3.93 4.96
C ALA A 249 -8.57 4.90 5.36
N GLY A 250 -8.81 5.93 4.54
CA GLY A 250 -9.92 6.86 4.67
C GLY A 250 -9.90 7.68 5.96
N TYR A 251 -11.04 8.25 6.33
CA TYR A 251 -11.24 8.97 7.59
C TYR A 251 -11.80 8.03 8.68
N GLY A 252 -11.16 6.88 8.87
CA GLY A 252 -11.54 5.89 9.88
C GLY A 252 -11.57 6.44 11.32
N PRO A 253 -12.15 5.68 12.27
CA PRO A 253 -12.10 6.02 13.69
C PRO A 253 -10.65 6.18 14.16
N ARG A 254 -10.44 6.82 15.33
CA ARG A 254 -9.08 7.06 15.87
C ARG A 254 -8.29 5.75 16.01
N HIS A 255 -7.38 5.51 15.08
CA HIS A 255 -6.47 4.36 15.12
C HIS A 255 -5.43 4.52 16.25
N PRO A 256 -5.01 3.43 16.91
CA PRO A 256 -3.98 3.47 17.95
C PRO A 256 -2.69 4.11 17.46
N ALA A 257 -2.02 4.87 18.33
CA ALA A 257 -0.72 5.48 18.02
C ALA A 257 0.31 4.42 17.60
N GLY A 258 1.19 4.77 16.66
CA GLY A 258 2.19 3.85 16.10
C GLY A 258 1.66 2.86 15.05
N THR A 259 0.37 2.84 14.73
CA THR A 259 -0.17 2.02 13.62
C THR A 259 0.01 2.71 12.26
N PRO A 260 0.16 1.98 11.14
CA PRO A 260 0.24 2.58 9.80
C PRO A 260 -0.94 3.51 9.48
N GLN A 261 -2.16 3.14 9.89
CA GLN A 261 -3.36 3.97 9.68
C GLN A 261 -3.34 5.27 10.50
N HIS A 262 -2.72 5.27 11.68
CA HIS A 262 -2.51 6.49 12.47
C HIS A 262 -1.58 7.46 11.74
N TYR A 263 -0.43 6.97 11.25
CA TYR A 263 0.50 7.77 10.45
C TYR A 263 -0.14 8.30 9.16
N ALA A 264 -0.85 7.45 8.41
CA ALA A 264 -1.56 7.88 7.20
C ALA A 264 -2.51 9.06 7.45
N ARG A 265 -3.28 8.99 8.55
CA ARG A 265 -4.18 10.09 8.97
C ARG A 265 -3.41 11.35 9.36
N ARG A 266 -2.27 11.23 10.04
CA ARG A 266 -1.42 12.36 10.45
C ARG A 266 -0.74 13.04 9.26
N ILE A 267 -0.06 12.26 8.42
CA ILE A 267 0.57 12.69 7.16
C ILE A 267 -0.45 13.44 6.29
N ARG A 268 -1.68 12.92 6.19
CA ARG A 268 -2.76 13.57 5.45
C ARG A 268 -3.09 14.96 6.00
N ILE A 269 -3.42 15.07 7.28
CA ILE A 269 -3.78 16.34 7.93
C ILE A 269 -2.65 17.37 7.80
N LEU A 270 -1.39 16.95 8.01
CA LEU A 270 -0.24 17.85 7.92
C LEU A 270 0.00 18.34 6.48
N SER A 271 -0.24 17.47 5.48
CA SER A 271 -0.08 17.83 4.06
C SER A 271 -1.18 18.77 3.59
N GLU A 272 -2.45 18.49 3.95
CA GLU A 272 -3.59 19.38 3.70
C GLU A 272 -3.34 20.78 4.31
N ALA A 273 -2.91 20.85 5.58
CA ALA A 273 -2.58 22.11 6.26
C ALA A 273 -1.40 22.87 5.63
N HIS A 274 -0.35 22.18 5.17
CA HIS A 274 0.76 22.81 4.45
C HIS A 274 0.32 23.49 3.15
N GLN A 275 -0.68 22.94 2.46
CA GLN A 275 -1.16 23.49 1.20
C GLN A 275 -2.10 24.68 1.38
N GLU A 276 -2.96 24.64 2.39
CA GLU A 276 -3.72 25.81 2.82
C GLU A 276 -2.77 26.96 3.21
N GLY A 277 -1.69 26.65 3.93
CA GLY A 277 -0.63 27.62 4.25
C GLY A 277 0.05 28.21 3.00
N LEU A 278 0.41 27.38 2.02
CA LEU A 278 1.01 27.82 0.75
C LEU A 278 0.07 28.72 -0.07
N MET A 279 -1.25 28.43 -0.08
CA MET A 279 -2.23 29.27 -0.76
C MET A 279 -2.52 30.57 0.01
N GLY A 280 -2.55 30.53 1.35
CA GLY A 280 -2.90 31.67 2.19
C GLY A 280 -1.89 32.83 2.18
N VAL A 281 -0.60 32.55 1.95
CA VAL A 281 0.45 33.59 1.87
C VAL A 281 0.43 34.35 0.52
N GLY A 282 -0.27 33.83 -0.49
CA GLY A 282 -0.26 34.35 -1.87
C GLY A 282 -1.35 35.36 -2.22
N ALA A 283 -2.35 35.58 -1.36
CA ALA A 283 -3.35 36.61 -1.58
C ALA A 283 -2.77 37.98 -1.18
N PRO A 284 -2.41 38.89 -2.13
CA PRO A 284 -2.13 40.25 -1.75
C PRO A 284 -3.40 40.78 -1.08
N ALA A 285 -3.27 41.39 0.09
CA ALA A 285 -4.37 42.12 0.69
C ALA A 285 -4.79 43.19 -0.32
N SER A 286 -5.89 42.96 -1.04
CA SER A 286 -6.55 43.96 -1.84
C SER A 286 -6.96 45.04 -0.87
N GLY A 287 -6.14 46.11 -0.82
CA GLY A 287 -6.32 47.23 0.09
C GLY A 287 -7.75 47.74 -0.04
N PRO A 288 -8.32 48.30 1.04
CA PRO A 288 -9.71 48.71 1.05
C PRO A 288 -9.99 49.61 -0.15
N VAL A 289 -10.79 49.12 -1.10
CA VAL A 289 -11.35 49.95 -2.16
C VAL A 289 -12.30 50.89 -1.45
N GLU A 290 -11.79 52.11 -1.22
CA GLU A 290 -12.45 53.19 -0.49
C GLU A 290 -13.72 53.61 -1.23
N THR A 291 -14.79 52.84 -0.99
CA THR A 291 -16.09 53.04 -1.61
C THR A 291 -16.77 54.15 -0.83
N GLN A 292 -16.53 55.38 -1.25
CA GLN A 292 -17.14 56.58 -0.67
C GLN A 292 -18.66 56.48 -0.80
N LEU A 293 -19.33 56.08 0.28
CA LEU A 293 -20.78 56.18 0.43
C LEU A 293 -21.12 57.45 1.23
N PRO A 294 -22.18 58.17 0.85
CA PRO A 294 -22.45 59.50 1.36
C PRO A 294 -22.94 59.48 2.81
N THR A 295 -22.50 60.50 3.55
CA THR A 295 -22.92 60.79 4.92
C THR A 295 -24.42 61.08 5.04
N SER A 296 -25.13 60.33 5.89
CA SER A 296 -26.03 60.86 6.95
C SER A 296 -26.93 59.75 7.53
N PHE A 297 -26.97 59.62 8.85
CA PHE A 297 -28.13 60.02 9.68
C PHE A 297 -27.80 59.85 11.17
N ALA A 298 -28.49 60.60 12.03
CA ALA A 298 -28.20 60.70 13.46
C ALA A 298 -29.24 59.97 14.33
N GLY A 299 -28.86 59.70 15.58
CA GLY A 299 -29.69 59.07 16.62
C GLY A 299 -29.16 57.67 16.98
N GLY A 300 -28.94 57.30 18.25
CA GLY A 300 -29.26 57.98 19.50
C GLY A 300 -30.08 57.07 20.40
N GLY A 301 -29.54 56.71 21.57
CA GLY A 301 -30.21 55.84 22.54
C GLY A 301 -29.23 54.82 23.15
N GLY A 302 -28.92 55.01 24.43
CA GLY A 302 -28.25 53.99 25.24
C GLY A 302 -29.21 53.42 26.29
N CYS A 303 -28.86 52.28 26.85
CA CYS A 303 -29.40 51.81 28.12
C CYS A 303 -28.41 50.82 28.77
N ASP A 304 -28.10 51.07 30.04
CA ASP A 304 -27.34 50.17 30.90
C ASP A 304 -28.07 48.85 31.13
N SER A 305 -27.31 47.80 31.48
CA SER A 305 -27.76 46.72 32.36
C SER A 305 -26.56 46.02 32.99
N ASP A 306 -26.23 46.41 34.24
CA ASP A 306 -25.40 45.61 35.13
C ASP A 306 -26.06 44.26 35.42
N VAL A 307 -25.29 43.16 35.35
CA VAL A 307 -25.59 41.93 36.09
C VAL A 307 -24.31 41.44 36.78
N ARG A 308 -24.37 41.35 38.10
CA ARG A 308 -23.26 41.00 39.00
C ARG A 308 -23.54 39.67 39.70
N SER A 309 -22.46 38.92 39.97
CA SER A 309 -22.33 37.95 41.06
C SER A 309 -23.07 36.60 40.91
N PRO A 310 -22.72 35.55 41.71
CA PRO A 310 -21.71 35.51 42.79
C PRO A 310 -20.59 34.47 42.61
N GLY A 311 -19.55 34.58 43.44
CA GLY A 311 -18.54 33.54 43.66
C GLY A 311 -18.61 32.94 45.06
N PHE A 312 -18.26 31.66 45.18
CA PHE A 312 -17.92 30.86 46.37
C PHE A 312 -17.08 29.67 45.85
N GLY A 313 -16.09 29.10 46.55
CA GLY A 313 -15.51 29.43 47.85
C GLY A 313 -14.18 28.67 48.04
N THR A 314 -13.43 29.01 49.08
CA THR A 314 -12.09 28.46 49.41
C THR A 314 -12.13 27.08 50.07
N GLY A 315 -11.06 26.28 49.88
CA GLY A 315 -10.82 25.05 50.67
C GLY A 315 -9.34 24.64 50.69
N GLN A 316 -8.64 24.90 51.80
CA GLN A 316 -7.31 24.34 52.10
C GLN A 316 -7.45 23.02 52.86
N ILE A 317 -6.80 21.94 52.40
CA ILE A 317 -5.95 20.97 53.15
C ILE A 317 -5.13 20.20 52.06
N GLY A 318 -3.87 19.77 52.20
CA GLY A 318 -2.92 19.87 53.32
C GLY A 318 -1.48 19.43 52.95
N GLU A 319 -0.63 19.36 53.97
CA GLU A 319 0.76 18.87 54.00
C GLU A 319 0.79 17.35 54.33
N ALA A 320 1.85 16.52 54.21
CA ALA A 320 3.18 16.51 53.55
C ALA A 320 3.73 15.04 53.69
N PRO A 321 5.03 14.76 53.98
CA PRO A 321 6.22 14.80 53.11
C PRO A 321 6.93 13.43 52.89
N GLY A 322 7.92 13.41 51.98
CA GLY A 322 9.04 12.47 51.99
C GLY A 322 9.51 12.02 50.59
N GLY A 323 10.79 12.00 50.22
CA GLY A 323 11.97 12.53 50.91
C GLY A 323 13.30 11.95 50.37
N GLY A 324 14.23 12.81 49.95
CA GLY A 324 15.65 12.47 49.68
C GLY A 324 15.96 11.68 48.39
N SER A 325 17.20 11.60 47.91
CA SER A 325 18.45 12.30 48.32
C SER A 325 19.57 12.10 47.28
N GLY A 326 20.47 13.09 47.16
CA GLY A 326 21.75 12.98 46.42
C GLY A 326 21.63 13.15 44.89
N GLY A 327 22.49 13.89 44.18
CA GLY A 327 23.83 14.42 44.48
C GLY A 327 24.82 13.94 43.41
N GLY A 328 25.81 14.68 42.94
CA GLY A 328 26.20 16.07 43.19
C GLY A 328 27.51 16.39 42.42
N GLY A 329 27.88 17.67 42.32
CA GLY A 329 29.13 18.13 41.69
C GLY A 329 29.16 18.08 40.15
N GLY A 330 29.87 18.95 39.45
CA GLY A 330 30.62 20.13 39.88
C GLY A 330 31.78 20.46 38.92
N PHE A 331 31.99 21.74 38.61
CA PHE A 331 33.14 22.31 37.85
C PHE A 331 33.34 21.75 36.41
N GLY A 332 33.71 22.51 35.38
CA GLY A 332 34.26 23.86 35.26
C GLY A 332 35.27 23.88 34.09
N SER A 333 35.61 25.07 33.57
CA SER A 333 36.73 25.34 32.63
C SER A 333 36.53 25.17 31.11
N ARG A 334 36.14 26.27 30.46
CA ARG A 334 36.97 27.12 29.55
C ARG A 334 38.06 26.48 28.65
N THR A 335 37.90 26.72 27.34
CA THR A 335 38.87 27.21 26.32
C THR A 335 40.20 26.47 25.99
N THR A 336 40.28 25.98 24.74
CA THR A 336 41.27 26.26 23.65
C THR A 336 40.57 25.84 22.33
N LEU A 337 40.63 26.50 21.17
CA LEU A 337 41.55 27.43 20.49
C LEU A 337 42.84 26.77 19.97
N LEU A 338 42.76 26.27 18.72
CA LEU A 338 43.90 26.08 17.81
C LEU A 338 43.44 26.31 16.36
N ASP A 339 44.06 27.26 15.69
CA ASP A 339 44.04 27.42 14.24
C ASP A 339 44.83 26.31 13.54
N ARG A 340 44.46 25.94 12.30
CA ARG A 340 45.45 25.90 11.20
C ARG A 340 44.84 25.90 9.79
N ASP A 341 45.56 26.57 8.89
CA ASP A 341 45.24 26.79 7.49
C ASP A 341 45.29 25.55 6.58
N GLY A 342 44.63 25.66 5.43
CA GLY A 342 44.67 24.67 4.34
C GLY A 342 44.14 25.24 3.02
N SER A 343 44.83 26.24 2.45
CA SER A 343 44.45 26.89 1.20
C SER A 343 44.72 26.03 -0.05
N GLY A 344 43.82 26.09 -1.04
CA GLY A 344 43.91 25.29 -2.27
C GLY A 344 43.21 25.94 -3.46
N HIS A 345 43.88 26.90 -4.12
CA HIS A 345 43.45 27.45 -5.41
C HIS A 345 43.58 26.42 -6.55
N VAL A 346 42.50 26.17 -7.32
CA VAL A 346 42.63 25.88 -8.77
C VAL A 346 41.51 26.56 -9.58
N ARG A 347 41.95 27.55 -10.37
CA ARG A 347 41.46 28.05 -11.67
C ARG A 347 39.97 28.10 -12.05
N SER A 348 39.59 29.33 -12.37
CA SER A 348 38.51 29.76 -13.25
C SER A 348 38.72 29.44 -14.74
N GLY A 349 37.60 29.40 -15.48
CA GLY A 349 37.50 29.37 -16.94
C GLY A 349 36.33 28.46 -17.40
N GLY A 350 35.38 28.89 -18.23
CA GLY A 350 35.11 30.22 -18.79
C GLY A 350 34.31 30.12 -20.11
N LEU A 351 33.33 31.04 -20.28
CA LEU A 351 32.62 31.39 -21.53
C LEU A 351 31.52 30.45 -22.07
N GLY A 352 30.51 31.08 -22.68
CA GLY A 352 29.33 30.45 -23.33
C GLY A 352 28.06 30.53 -22.46
N GLY A 353 27.11 31.44 -22.65
CA GLY A 353 26.87 32.37 -23.77
C GLY A 353 25.73 31.87 -24.66
N GLY A 354 24.50 32.35 -24.41
CA GLY A 354 23.31 31.90 -25.17
C GLY A 354 21.99 32.42 -24.57
N GLY A 355 21.66 33.68 -24.82
CA GLY A 355 20.40 34.28 -24.39
C GLY A 355 19.28 34.12 -25.42
N TRP A 356 18.18 33.53 -25.00
CA TRP A 356 16.83 33.61 -25.61
C TRP A 356 15.87 33.57 -24.40
N GLY A 357 14.86 34.43 -24.23
CA GLY A 357 14.13 35.25 -25.20
C GLY A 357 12.65 35.14 -24.83
N SER A 358 12.22 35.81 -23.77
CA SER A 358 10.83 35.74 -23.27
C SER A 358 9.85 36.43 -24.22
N PRO A 359 8.68 35.83 -24.48
CA PRO A 359 7.48 36.57 -24.86
C PRO A 359 6.57 36.72 -23.63
N ASN A 360 6.30 37.97 -23.24
CA ASN A 360 5.15 38.29 -22.40
C ASN A 360 3.87 38.12 -23.23
N THR A 361 2.93 37.29 -22.77
CA THR A 361 1.53 37.31 -23.24
C THR A 361 0.58 37.32 -22.04
N ARG A 362 0.14 38.52 -21.66
CA ARG A 362 -1.06 38.72 -20.82
C ARG A 362 -2.30 38.47 -21.67
N PRO A 363 -3.27 37.66 -21.23
CA PRO A 363 -4.66 37.79 -21.65
C PRO A 363 -5.30 39.00 -20.95
N ALA A 364 -6.23 39.66 -21.65
CA ALA A 364 -7.08 40.71 -21.07
C ALA A 364 -8.16 40.10 -20.14
N PRO A 365 -8.70 40.88 -19.17
CA PRO A 365 -9.87 40.45 -18.41
C PRO A 365 -11.12 40.45 -19.31
N TYR A 366 -12.04 39.53 -19.04
CA TYR A 366 -13.39 39.53 -19.62
C TYR A 366 -14.40 39.85 -18.54
N ASP A 367 -15.21 40.88 -18.79
CA ASP A 367 -16.38 41.21 -17.98
C ASP A 367 -17.50 40.20 -18.24
N CYS A 368 -18.11 39.70 -17.18
CA CYS A 368 -19.34 38.92 -17.20
C CYS A 368 -20.28 39.43 -16.10
N ASP A 369 -20.96 40.55 -16.37
CA ASP A 369 -22.19 40.91 -15.67
C ASP A 369 -23.28 39.85 -15.94
N GLY A 370 -24.15 39.58 -14.96
CA GLY A 370 -25.42 38.90 -15.27
C GLY A 370 -26.07 38.07 -14.17
N SER A 371 -26.90 38.74 -13.36
CA SER A 371 -28.18 38.21 -12.85
C SER A 371 -28.17 37.14 -11.75
N ALA A 372 -28.54 37.59 -10.54
CA ALA A 372 -29.03 36.75 -9.46
C ALA A 372 -30.43 36.17 -9.76
N HIS A 373 -30.75 35.01 -9.18
CA HIS A 373 -32.11 34.70 -8.74
C HIS A 373 -32.11 33.88 -7.44
N ALA A 374 -33.13 34.15 -6.63
CA ALA A 374 -33.26 33.73 -5.25
C ALA A 374 -33.54 32.22 -5.02
N GLY A 375 -33.16 31.76 -3.83
CA GLY A 375 -34.16 31.29 -2.87
C GLY A 375 -34.35 29.78 -2.71
N GLY A 376 -34.40 29.35 -1.43
CA GLY A 376 -34.73 27.99 -1.01
C GLY A 376 -33.57 27.00 -1.17
N GLY A 377 -33.36 26.06 -0.26
CA GLY A 377 -34.06 25.76 0.98
C GLY A 377 -33.54 24.40 1.45
N VAL A 378 -33.21 24.26 2.74
CA VAL A 378 -32.64 23.02 3.28
C VAL A 378 -33.75 22.01 3.55
N PRO A 379 -33.62 20.74 3.12
CA PRO A 379 -34.30 19.63 3.76
C PRO A 379 -33.30 18.65 4.37
N ASP A 380 -33.49 18.39 5.66
CA ASP A 380 -33.02 17.18 6.33
C ASP A 380 -33.43 15.92 5.53
N LEU A 381 -32.50 14.99 5.35
CA LEU A 381 -32.80 13.65 4.82
C LEU A 381 -32.02 12.56 5.56
N LEU A 382 -32.54 12.21 6.73
CA LEU A 382 -32.35 10.87 7.29
C LEU A 382 -33.07 9.81 6.43
N LEU A 383 -32.57 8.56 6.52
CA LEU A 383 -33.21 7.31 6.05
C LEU A 383 -33.31 7.08 4.52
N ALA A 384 -32.23 6.54 3.95
CA ALA A 384 -32.30 5.66 2.78
C ALA A 384 -31.43 4.40 2.97
N ARG A 385 -31.89 3.47 3.82
CA ARG A 385 -31.20 2.20 4.12
C ARG A 385 -31.31 1.23 2.93
N ARG A 386 -30.46 1.40 1.92
CA ARG A 386 -30.50 0.60 0.67
C ARG A 386 -29.89 -0.78 0.88
N GLU A 387 -30.76 -1.79 0.88
CA GLU A 387 -30.46 -3.19 1.16
C GLU A 387 -29.63 -3.83 0.02
N ARG A 388 -28.30 -3.86 0.18
CA ARG A 388 -27.42 -4.62 -0.72
C ARG A 388 -27.46 -6.10 -0.35
N ARG A 389 -28.15 -6.92 -1.15
CA ARG A 389 -27.99 -8.38 -1.10
C ARG A 389 -26.54 -8.75 -1.42
N ARG A 390 -25.77 -9.20 -0.42
CA ARG A 390 -24.45 -9.82 -0.62
C ARG A 390 -24.67 -11.21 -1.25
N THR A 391 -24.21 -11.41 -2.47
CA THR A 391 -23.73 -12.73 -2.88
C THR A 391 -22.36 -12.93 -2.23
N VAL A 392 -22.34 -13.60 -1.08
CA VAL A 392 -21.10 -14.15 -0.54
C VAL A 392 -20.67 -15.23 -1.53
N LEU A 393 -19.56 -15.00 -2.23
CA LEU A 393 -18.90 -16.07 -2.97
C LEU A 393 -18.22 -16.96 -1.95
N ASP A 394 -18.55 -18.25 -2.00
CA ASP A 394 -18.00 -19.26 -1.10
C ASP A 394 -16.47 -19.33 -1.26
N HIS A 395 -15.76 -19.19 -0.13
CA HIS A 395 -14.30 -19.23 -0.11
C HIS A 395 -13.80 -20.60 -0.56
N ASP A 396 -14.51 -21.67 -0.18
CA ASP A 396 -14.17 -23.04 -0.53
C ASP A 396 -14.33 -23.28 -2.03
N ALA A 397 -15.32 -22.66 -2.69
CA ALA A 397 -15.48 -22.75 -4.14
C ALA A 397 -14.32 -22.10 -4.92
N ILE A 398 -13.73 -21.01 -4.40
CA ILE A 398 -12.57 -20.35 -5.00
C ILE A 398 -11.30 -21.19 -4.79
N VAL A 399 -11.13 -21.77 -3.59
CA VAL A 399 -10.02 -22.67 -3.28
C VAL A 399 -10.09 -23.95 -4.12
N GLN A 400 -11.26 -24.58 -4.22
CA GLN A 400 -11.48 -25.79 -5.01
C GLN A 400 -11.22 -25.55 -6.51
N TRP A 401 -11.62 -24.40 -7.04
CA TRP A 401 -11.30 -24.01 -8.42
C TRP A 401 -9.79 -23.86 -8.64
N ALA A 402 -9.07 -23.23 -7.70
CA ALA A 402 -7.63 -23.06 -7.77
C ALA A 402 -6.88 -24.40 -7.69
N VAL A 403 -7.31 -25.33 -6.83
CA VAL A 403 -6.75 -26.69 -6.71
C VAL A 403 -6.96 -27.48 -8.01
N ASN A 404 -8.18 -27.47 -8.56
CA ASN A 404 -8.49 -28.16 -9.81
C ASN A 404 -7.71 -27.59 -11.01
N ALA A 405 -7.39 -26.29 -11.00
CA ALA A 405 -6.54 -25.66 -12.03
C ALA A 405 -5.04 -26.01 -11.92
N THR A 406 -4.62 -26.77 -10.90
CA THR A 406 -3.22 -27.21 -10.69
C THR A 406 -2.95 -28.68 -10.98
N GLN A 407 -3.96 -29.47 -11.39
CA GLN A 407 -3.70 -30.83 -11.87
C GLN A 407 -3.04 -30.80 -13.26
N PRO A 408 -1.97 -31.60 -13.48
CA PRO A 408 -1.31 -31.67 -14.79
C PRO A 408 -2.23 -32.37 -15.80
N ILE A 409 -2.60 -31.66 -16.85
CA ILE A 409 -3.21 -32.27 -18.03
C ILE A 409 -2.14 -33.14 -18.71
N GLY A 410 -2.45 -34.41 -18.95
CA GLY A 410 -1.53 -35.38 -19.56
C GLY A 410 -1.06 -34.97 -20.97
N PRO A 411 0.05 -35.52 -21.45
CA PRO A 411 0.69 -35.07 -22.68
C PRO A 411 -0.10 -35.47 -23.93
N HIS A 412 -0.45 -34.48 -24.75
CA HIS A 412 -0.79 -34.68 -26.16
C HIS A 412 0.35 -34.12 -27.04
N TYR A 413 0.98 -35.05 -27.77
CA TYR A 413 1.64 -34.94 -29.08
C TYR A 413 0.88 -33.97 -30.04
N GLU A 414 1.44 -33.24 -31.01
CA GLU A 414 2.76 -33.19 -31.69
C GLU A 414 3.17 -31.73 -31.97
N ASP A 415 4.48 -31.45 -32.09
CA ASP A 415 4.99 -30.73 -33.27
C ASP A 415 6.50 -30.94 -33.42
N SER A 416 6.98 -31.05 -34.67
CA SER A 416 8.30 -31.59 -35.01
C SER A 416 9.41 -30.55 -35.05
N TYR A 417 10.61 -30.93 -34.59
CA TYR A 417 11.86 -30.33 -35.05
C TYR A 417 12.97 -31.39 -35.11
N GLU A 418 13.50 -31.61 -36.30
CA GLU A 418 14.62 -32.52 -36.51
C GLU A 418 15.91 -31.93 -35.91
N SER A 419 16.63 -32.71 -35.10
CA SER A 419 18.07 -32.53 -34.91
C SER A 419 18.73 -33.85 -34.56
N VAL A 420 19.52 -34.33 -35.52
CA VAL A 420 20.42 -35.49 -35.44
C VAL A 420 21.33 -35.41 -34.21
N MET A 421 21.43 -36.51 -33.45
CA MET A 421 22.70 -37.07 -32.94
C MET A 421 22.53 -38.55 -32.58
N ASP A 422 23.37 -39.40 -33.17
CA ASP A 422 23.49 -40.82 -32.84
C ASP A 422 24.18 -41.04 -31.49
N VAL A 423 23.63 -41.91 -30.64
CA VAL A 423 24.37 -42.61 -29.59
C VAL A 423 23.78 -44.02 -29.41
N ASP A 424 24.60 -45.05 -29.64
CA ASP A 424 24.24 -46.45 -29.43
C ASP A 424 23.93 -46.78 -27.97
N ILE A 425 22.82 -47.48 -27.70
CA ILE A 425 22.57 -48.16 -26.42
C ILE A 425 22.09 -49.59 -26.68
N VAL A 426 22.80 -50.54 -26.08
CA VAL A 426 22.57 -51.99 -26.16
C VAL A 426 21.36 -52.40 -25.29
N PRO A 427 20.44 -53.26 -25.77
CA PRO A 427 19.34 -53.77 -24.95
C PRO A 427 19.79 -54.98 -24.11
N SER A 428 19.59 -54.93 -22.78
CA SER A 428 19.58 -56.14 -21.95
C SER A 428 18.16 -56.66 -21.77
N GLN A 429 17.98 -57.94 -22.07
CA GLN A 429 16.72 -58.66 -21.94
C GLN A 429 16.44 -58.99 -20.47
N TYR A 430 15.17 -58.87 -20.05
CA TYR A 430 14.63 -59.71 -18.98
C TYR A 430 13.17 -60.06 -19.32
N GLU A 431 12.98 -61.31 -19.73
CA GLU A 431 11.67 -61.98 -19.75
C GLU A 431 11.33 -62.44 -18.33
N CYS A 432 10.05 -62.40 -17.96
CA CYS A 432 9.47 -63.27 -16.93
C CYS A 432 7.94 -63.31 -17.09
N ASP A 433 7.36 -64.49 -16.84
CA ASP A 433 6.05 -64.93 -17.34
C ASP A 433 4.80 -64.20 -16.79
N PRO A 434 3.67 -64.25 -17.54
CA PRO A 434 2.34 -63.92 -17.02
C PRO A 434 1.73 -65.10 -16.26
N SER A 435 0.91 -64.82 -15.24
CA SER A 435 0.00 -65.81 -14.66
C SER A 435 -1.45 -65.34 -14.71
N GLU A 436 -2.29 -66.20 -15.28
CA GLU A 436 -3.72 -66.00 -15.44
C GLU A 436 -4.46 -66.21 -14.11
N HIS A 437 -5.51 -65.44 -13.83
CA HIS A 437 -6.69 -65.96 -13.13
C HIS A 437 -7.95 -65.18 -13.50
N THR A 438 -8.79 -65.80 -14.31
CA THR A 438 -10.19 -65.42 -14.56
C THR A 438 -11.11 -66.07 -13.54
N VAL A 439 -11.96 -65.27 -12.87
CA VAL A 439 -13.20 -65.75 -12.23
C VAL A 439 -14.29 -64.71 -12.46
N SER A 440 -15.47 -65.15 -12.90
CA SER A 440 -16.59 -64.28 -13.29
C SER A 440 -17.78 -64.41 -12.35
N SER A 441 -18.37 -63.26 -11.99
CA SER A 441 -19.79 -63.07 -11.62
C SER A 441 -20.32 -63.75 -10.31
N PRO A 442 -21.46 -63.30 -9.72
CA PRO A 442 -22.47 -62.39 -10.25
C PRO A 442 -22.86 -61.16 -9.38
N VAL A 443 -23.56 -60.23 -10.04
CA VAL A 443 -24.39 -59.12 -9.51
C VAL A 443 -25.86 -59.60 -9.71
N PRO A 444 -26.87 -59.35 -8.82
CA PRO A 444 -27.15 -58.04 -8.21
C PRO A 444 -27.65 -58.01 -6.75
N HIS A 445 -27.58 -56.82 -6.14
CA HIS A 445 -28.66 -56.32 -5.28
C HIS A 445 -28.70 -54.78 -5.35
N ASP A 446 -29.90 -54.21 -5.47
CA ASP A 446 -30.10 -52.77 -5.58
C ASP A 446 -29.70 -52.02 -4.29
N SER A 447 -28.69 -51.16 -4.42
CA SER A 447 -28.51 -50.00 -3.54
C SER A 447 -28.23 -48.78 -4.42
N GLN A 448 -29.08 -47.75 -4.33
CA GLN A 448 -28.82 -46.45 -4.94
C GLN A 448 -27.67 -45.77 -4.19
N GLU A 449 -26.44 -46.12 -4.52
CA GLU A 449 -25.27 -45.36 -4.11
C GLU A 449 -25.27 -44.02 -4.86
N TRP A 450 -25.11 -42.94 -4.10
CA TRP A 450 -25.06 -41.59 -4.64
C TRP A 450 -23.64 -41.31 -5.12
N GLU A 451 -23.36 -41.59 -6.39
CA GLU A 451 -22.08 -41.21 -7.01
C GLU A 451 -21.93 -39.68 -7.07
N PHE A 452 -21.08 -39.14 -6.20
CA PHE A 452 -20.56 -37.77 -6.32
C PHE A 452 -19.22 -37.77 -7.07
N GLY A 453 -19.28 -37.62 -8.39
CA GLY A 453 -18.10 -37.46 -9.25
C GLY A 453 -18.45 -36.84 -10.61
N PRO A 454 -17.52 -36.12 -11.26
CA PRO A 454 -17.75 -35.56 -12.58
C PRO A 454 -17.78 -36.67 -13.64
N HIS A 455 -18.93 -36.88 -14.27
CA HIS A 455 -19.12 -37.90 -15.31
C HIS A 455 -18.51 -37.43 -16.66
N MET A 456 -17.20 -37.67 -16.83
CA MET A 456 -16.37 -37.12 -17.92
C MET A 456 -16.73 -37.60 -19.35
N SER A 457 -17.75 -38.43 -19.54
CA SER A 457 -18.18 -38.93 -20.86
C SER A 457 -19.10 -37.98 -21.64
N SER A 458 -19.42 -36.80 -21.09
CA SER A 458 -20.23 -35.79 -21.79
C SER A 458 -19.75 -34.36 -21.49
N ASN A 459 -19.83 -33.48 -22.48
CA ASN A 459 -19.45 -32.06 -22.36
C ASN A 459 -20.48 -31.23 -21.56
N ALA A 460 -21.16 -31.82 -20.58
CA ALA A 460 -22.23 -31.20 -19.80
C ALA A 460 -21.91 -31.21 -18.30
N ILE A 461 -21.77 -30.02 -17.70
CA ILE A 461 -21.67 -29.86 -16.24
C ILE A 461 -23.08 -29.65 -15.69
N SER A 462 -23.66 -30.71 -15.12
CA SER A 462 -25.00 -30.70 -14.53
C SER A 462 -24.97 -30.17 -13.09
N PHE A 463 -25.53 -28.98 -12.86
CA PHE A 463 -25.74 -28.46 -11.50
C PHE A 463 -27.12 -28.86 -10.97
N ALA A 464 -27.18 -29.85 -10.09
CA ALA A 464 -28.42 -30.25 -9.42
C ALA A 464 -28.85 -29.19 -8.38
N ARG A 465 -29.83 -28.34 -8.73
CA ARG A 465 -30.43 -27.38 -7.79
C ARG A 465 -31.56 -28.05 -7.00
N ARG A 466 -31.38 -28.18 -5.69
CA ARG A 466 -32.38 -28.74 -4.77
C ARG A 466 -33.68 -27.91 -4.79
N GLY A 467 -34.76 -28.47 -5.31
CA GLY A 467 -36.11 -27.97 -5.12
C GLY A 467 -36.73 -28.60 -3.88
N PHE A 468 -37.10 -27.79 -2.89
CA PHE A 468 -37.93 -28.26 -1.78
C PHE A 468 -39.41 -28.17 -2.19
N LEU A 469 -40.04 -29.32 -2.38
CA LEU A 469 -41.50 -29.43 -2.34
C LEU A 469 -41.92 -29.54 -0.87
N LEU A 470 -42.68 -28.56 -0.40
CA LEU A 470 -43.45 -28.67 0.83
C LEU A 470 -44.77 -29.38 0.50
N TYR A 471 -45.11 -30.41 1.27
CA TYR A 471 -46.43 -31.03 1.33
C TYR A 471 -47.16 -30.52 2.59
#